data_AF-A0A9N7YL73-F1
#
_entry.id   AF-A0A9N7YL73-F1
#
_cell.length_a   1.000
_cell.length_b   1.000
_cell.length_c   1.000
_cell.angle_alpha   90.00
_cell.angle_beta   90.00
_cell.angle_gamma   90.00
#
_symmetry.space_group_name_H-M   'P 1'
#
loop_
_entity.id
_entity.type
_entity.pdbx_description
1 polymer ?
#
loop_
_entity_poly.entity_id
_entity_poly.type
_entity_poly.pdbx_seq_one_letter_code
_entity_poly.pdbx_strand_id
1 'polypeptide(L)'
;MVHVTSLVVFLTCMVLSEAQHEPGYCSFYEECGSNPLIENPLIPAIVPCLNYSRARLVTGNHYTQLKKVCPVLDRGEGNTYACCSTKQLTSLDMSLVLSKAVLNRCPSCAENFAHLHCINTCSPNQSQTVKITKVMNLTESNVTREVVVGYQAFLSDTFADGSFQSCKNVRIPATGGFAIGTMCGRYGAKLCNAQRWYDFQGDSSNGLAPLDLDFKLIKEGDTEGVPEGVIPYNGRALKCNETTPSGGQVCSCLDCQASCPSIPPPSRPPGPFRLLGTDGFLVISIILLCLLLFSFLLYLFVSFWVMSKKRDDEKKGMRKANGKDQNSNDVTQRLIDPSEVTCAERNSLAAQALMSSWFRQWGILMATYPLIVLLLSAAVTAVFAAGLKSIELTTDPVELWSAPESRARQEKTFHDTYFDPFFRTNQLILTAPNREGYIYDSLLFGRQNFSGIISKDLIIQLLELQTRIQNIEFWSEDLNRTASLKDVCFAPLSPNNVSLMDCATNSLPQYFQNSLDNINAKVNMTELGVTKEVDWRDHLFYCLNSPLSFKDITDLGMSCMADYGAPVFSFLAVGGYTNDDFTNAEALILTFLPQQLRSNQPQV
;
A
#
# COMPACT_ATOMS: atom_id res chain seq x y z
N MET A 1 -7.91 66.51 -65.86
CA MET A 1 -7.79 65.21 -66.55
C MET A 1 -6.37 64.72 -66.33
N VAL A 2 -6.08 63.93 -65.30
CA VAL A 2 -6.30 62.49 -65.02
C VAL A 2 -4.91 61.84 -64.97
N HIS A 3 -4.67 61.03 -63.94
CA HIS A 3 -3.56 60.07 -63.74
C HIS A 3 -2.29 60.53 -63.00
N VAL A 4 -2.44 60.85 -61.71
CA VAL A 4 -1.43 60.50 -60.68
C VAL A 4 -2.16 59.99 -59.42
N THR A 5 -2.81 58.83 -59.52
CA THR A 5 -3.39 58.11 -58.36
C THR A 5 -3.57 56.65 -58.75
N SER A 6 -2.52 55.84 -58.67
CA SER A 6 -2.65 54.37 -58.62
C SER A 6 -1.31 53.73 -58.26
N LEU A 7 -0.78 54.00 -57.07
CA LEU A 7 0.37 53.25 -56.55
C LEU A 7 0.51 53.31 -55.01
N VAL A 8 -0.58 53.21 -54.25
CA VAL A 8 -0.50 53.13 -52.76
C VAL A 8 -1.47 52.09 -52.15
N VAL A 9 -2.26 51.35 -52.92
CA VAL A 9 -3.32 50.46 -52.35
C VAL A 9 -2.94 48.96 -52.30
N PHE A 10 -1.74 48.57 -52.70
CA PHE A 10 -1.33 47.15 -52.73
C PHE A 10 -0.18 46.79 -51.78
N LEU A 11 -0.10 47.44 -50.61
CA LEU A 11 0.89 47.10 -49.58
C LEU A 11 0.31 46.89 -48.17
N THR A 12 -0.99 46.58 -48.05
CA THR A 12 -1.65 46.33 -46.74
C THR A 12 -2.47 45.03 -46.69
N CYS A 13 -2.06 43.99 -47.40
CA CYS A 13 -2.63 42.64 -47.24
C CYS A 13 -1.53 41.56 -47.17
N MET A 14 -0.50 41.80 -46.36
CA MET A 14 0.25 40.73 -45.71
C MET A 14 0.11 40.94 -44.20
N VAL A 15 -1.09 40.72 -43.68
CA VAL A 15 -1.26 40.43 -42.25
C VAL A 15 -0.76 39.01 -42.09
N LEU A 16 0.46 38.87 -41.57
CA LEU A 16 0.94 37.61 -41.05
C LEU A 16 -0.08 37.07 -40.05
N SER A 17 -0.40 35.79 -40.23
CA SER A 17 -1.39 35.00 -39.51
C SER A 17 -1.00 34.76 -38.04
N GLU A 18 -0.86 35.82 -37.24
CA GLU A 18 -0.87 35.71 -35.78
C GLU A 18 -2.31 35.94 -35.30
N ALA A 19 -2.89 34.92 -34.66
CA ALA A 19 -4.21 35.03 -34.04
C ALA A 19 -4.20 36.18 -33.03
N GLN A 20 -5.03 37.19 -33.25
CA GLN A 20 -5.19 38.31 -32.34
C GLN A 20 -5.99 37.86 -31.11
N HIS A 21 -5.62 38.37 -29.93
CA HIS A 21 -6.29 38.01 -28.67
C HIS A 21 -7.59 38.82 -28.49
N GLU A 22 -8.64 38.45 -29.23
CA GLU A 22 -9.92 39.19 -29.28
C GLU A 22 -11.08 38.44 -28.59
N PRO A 23 -12.00 39.16 -27.91
CA PRO A 23 -13.19 38.53 -27.33
C PRO A 23 -14.10 37.96 -28.43
N GLY A 24 -14.66 36.76 -28.19
CA GLY A 24 -15.56 36.08 -29.11
C GLY A 24 -14.90 35.35 -30.29
N TYR A 25 -13.57 35.21 -30.29
CA TYR A 25 -12.80 34.51 -31.31
C TYR A 25 -12.14 33.23 -30.77
N CYS A 26 -12.05 32.24 -31.65
CA CYS A 26 -11.42 30.93 -31.47
C CYS A 26 -10.02 30.94 -32.09
N SER A 27 -9.09 30.19 -31.50
CA SER A 27 -7.74 29.99 -32.05
C SER A 27 -7.67 28.76 -32.95
N PHE A 28 -8.49 27.74 -32.67
CA PHE A 28 -8.60 26.52 -33.45
C PHE A 28 -10.04 26.01 -33.49
N TYR A 29 -10.37 25.21 -34.52
CA TYR A 29 -11.71 24.64 -34.71
C TYR A 29 -11.65 23.41 -35.63
N GLU A 30 -12.43 22.37 -35.35
CA GLU A 30 -12.36 21.01 -35.92
C GLU A 30 -11.09 20.22 -35.54
N GLU A 31 -11.18 18.90 -35.73
CA GLU A 31 -10.06 17.95 -35.64
C GLU A 31 -9.44 17.74 -37.03
N CYS A 32 -8.11 17.75 -37.09
CA CYS A 32 -7.37 17.69 -38.35
C CYS A 32 -6.65 16.37 -38.62
N GLY A 33 -6.40 15.56 -37.60
CA GLY A 33 -5.70 14.28 -37.72
C GLY A 33 -4.91 13.93 -36.45
N SER A 34 -4.12 12.86 -36.52
CA SER A 34 -3.25 12.43 -35.42
C SER A 34 -1.96 13.27 -35.34
N ASN A 35 -1.47 13.51 -34.13
CA ASN A 35 -0.21 14.19 -33.88
C ASN A 35 0.98 13.30 -34.29
N PRO A 36 1.77 13.69 -35.31
CA PRO A 36 2.91 12.89 -35.76
C PRO A 36 4.16 13.05 -34.87
N LEU A 37 4.15 13.99 -33.91
CA LEU A 37 5.28 14.20 -32.98
C LEU A 37 5.28 13.21 -31.81
N ILE A 38 4.16 12.54 -31.56
CA ILE A 38 4.00 11.64 -30.42
C ILE A 38 4.12 10.20 -30.91
N GLU A 39 5.22 9.55 -30.56
CA GLU A 39 5.43 8.13 -30.85
C GLU A 39 4.79 7.27 -29.76
N ASN A 40 3.99 6.28 -30.17
CA ASN A 40 3.29 5.32 -29.29
C ASN A 40 2.48 5.99 -28.15
N PRO A 41 1.41 6.76 -28.47
CA PRO A 41 0.56 7.32 -27.43
C PRO A 41 -0.31 6.24 -26.79
N LEU A 42 -0.64 6.41 -25.51
CA LEU A 42 -1.52 5.50 -24.75
C LEU A 42 -3.00 5.66 -25.18
N ILE A 43 -3.36 6.86 -25.65
CA ILE A 43 -4.68 7.18 -26.22
C ILE A 43 -4.54 7.92 -27.55
N PRO A 44 -5.54 7.89 -28.45
CA PRO A 44 -5.45 8.60 -29.72
C PRO A 44 -5.12 10.10 -29.56
N ALA A 45 -3.94 10.50 -30.04
CA ALA A 45 -3.46 11.88 -29.95
C ALA A 45 -3.97 12.73 -31.12
N ILE A 46 -5.26 13.08 -31.11
CA ILE A 46 -5.89 13.88 -32.18
C ILE A 46 -5.66 15.37 -31.92
N VAL A 47 -5.22 16.11 -32.95
CA VAL A 47 -4.90 17.54 -32.88
C VAL A 47 -5.93 18.41 -33.62
N PRO A 48 -6.21 19.63 -33.11
CA PRO A 48 -7.17 20.52 -33.75
C PRO A 48 -6.54 21.28 -34.93
N CYS A 49 -7.38 21.71 -35.87
CA CYS A 49 -6.97 22.56 -36.98
C CYS A 49 -6.77 24.01 -36.53
N LEU A 50 -5.68 24.64 -36.97
CA LEU A 50 -5.51 26.09 -36.79
C LEU A 50 -6.64 26.81 -37.54
N ASN A 51 -7.43 27.60 -36.82
CA ASN A 51 -8.60 28.27 -37.40
C ASN A 51 -9.00 29.48 -36.55
N TYR A 52 -8.48 30.64 -36.92
CA TYR A 52 -8.90 31.91 -36.31
C TYR A 52 -10.27 32.33 -36.85
N SER A 53 -11.33 32.11 -36.07
CA SER A 53 -12.70 32.43 -36.48
C SER A 53 -13.57 32.85 -35.30
N ARG A 54 -14.70 33.49 -35.56
CA ARG A 54 -15.67 33.82 -34.51
C ARG A 54 -16.27 32.55 -33.91
N ALA A 55 -16.52 32.59 -32.61
CA ALA A 55 -17.26 31.55 -31.90
C ALA A 55 -18.59 31.27 -32.61
N ARG A 56 -18.93 29.99 -32.73
CA ARG A 56 -20.09 29.54 -33.50
C ARG A 56 -21.27 29.33 -32.57
N LEU A 57 -22.45 29.69 -33.03
CA LEU A 57 -23.69 29.40 -32.30
C LEU A 57 -23.91 27.88 -32.30
N VAL A 58 -24.11 27.32 -31.12
CA VAL A 58 -24.28 25.89 -30.89
C VAL A 58 -25.77 25.57 -30.77
N THR A 59 -26.30 24.72 -31.67
CA THR A 59 -27.73 24.37 -31.73
C THR A 59 -27.97 22.87 -31.88
N GLY A 60 -29.16 22.39 -31.51
CA GLY A 60 -29.59 21.00 -31.72
C GLY A 60 -28.68 19.99 -31.02
N ASN A 61 -28.28 18.92 -31.73
CA ASN A 61 -27.42 17.87 -31.16
C ASN A 61 -26.08 18.41 -30.61
N HIS A 62 -25.50 19.42 -31.25
CA HIS A 62 -24.26 20.03 -30.79
C HIS A 62 -24.44 20.69 -29.42
N TYR A 63 -25.58 21.34 -29.17
CA TYR A 63 -25.90 21.97 -27.89
C TYR A 63 -26.11 20.92 -26.80
N THR A 64 -26.85 19.84 -27.10
CA THR A 64 -27.06 18.74 -26.15
C THR A 64 -25.75 18.08 -25.73
N GLN A 65 -24.82 17.85 -26.67
CA GLN A 65 -23.49 17.32 -26.34
C GLN A 65 -22.66 18.31 -25.51
N LEU A 66 -22.61 19.59 -25.90
CA LEU A 66 -21.87 20.60 -25.17
C LEU A 66 -22.36 20.71 -23.73
N LYS A 67 -23.68 20.72 -23.51
CA LYS A 67 -24.29 20.78 -22.17
C LYS A 67 -23.94 19.56 -21.32
N LYS A 68 -23.83 18.38 -21.92
CA LYS A 68 -23.45 17.14 -21.23
C LYS A 68 -21.97 17.15 -20.82
N VAL A 69 -21.08 17.53 -21.73
CA VAL A 69 -19.62 17.43 -21.53
C VAL A 69 -19.08 18.64 -20.76
N CYS A 70 -19.55 19.84 -21.13
CA CYS A 70 -19.08 21.14 -20.64
C CYS A 70 -20.26 22.01 -20.15
N PRO A 71 -20.98 21.60 -19.09
CA PRO A 71 -22.15 22.34 -18.59
C PRO A 71 -21.85 23.78 -18.17
N VAL A 72 -20.59 24.08 -17.82
CA VAL A 72 -20.12 25.43 -17.43
C VAL A 72 -20.29 26.47 -18.55
N LEU A 73 -20.28 26.01 -19.81
CA LEU A 73 -20.39 26.86 -20.99
C LEU A 73 -21.85 27.10 -21.42
N ASP A 74 -22.82 26.42 -20.80
CA ASP A 74 -24.24 26.55 -21.13
C ASP A 74 -24.77 27.94 -20.76
N ARG A 75 -25.30 28.66 -21.76
CA ARG A 75 -26.01 29.95 -21.62
C ARG A 75 -27.48 29.87 -22.04
N GLY A 76 -27.99 28.66 -22.25
CA GLY A 76 -29.32 28.38 -22.79
C GLY A 76 -29.31 28.08 -24.29
N GLU A 77 -30.35 27.38 -24.72
CA GLU A 77 -30.53 27.00 -26.12
C GLU A 77 -30.74 28.25 -26.99
N GLY A 78 -30.00 28.36 -28.09
CA GLY A 78 -30.04 29.54 -28.98
C GLY A 78 -29.18 30.73 -28.53
N ASN A 79 -28.57 30.68 -27.33
CA ASN A 79 -27.69 31.73 -26.81
C ASN A 79 -26.25 31.24 -26.54
N THR A 80 -25.98 29.95 -26.71
CA THR A 80 -24.70 29.34 -26.39
C THR A 80 -23.77 29.35 -27.59
N TYR A 81 -22.60 29.98 -27.44
CA TYR A 81 -21.53 30.01 -28.44
C TYR A 81 -20.34 29.18 -27.94
N ALA A 82 -19.66 28.48 -28.85
CA ALA A 82 -18.48 27.69 -28.52
C ALA A 82 -17.46 27.65 -29.67
N CYS A 83 -16.23 27.30 -29.32
CA CYS A 83 -15.09 27.19 -30.23
C CYS A 83 -14.69 25.74 -30.59
N CYS A 84 -15.59 24.78 -30.38
CA CYS A 84 -15.32 23.38 -30.68
C CYS A 84 -16.43 22.75 -31.53
N SER A 85 -16.10 21.68 -32.24
CA SER A 85 -17.04 20.85 -32.99
C SER A 85 -17.55 19.65 -32.17
N THR A 86 -18.58 18.97 -32.68
CA THR A 86 -19.11 17.74 -32.06
C THR A 86 -18.09 16.60 -31.99
N LYS A 87 -17.16 16.55 -32.95
CA LYS A 87 -16.04 15.59 -32.92
C LYS A 87 -15.10 15.90 -31.76
N GLN A 88 -14.67 17.17 -31.64
CA GLN A 88 -13.83 17.63 -30.53
C GLN A 88 -14.47 17.37 -29.16
N LEU A 89 -15.78 17.58 -29.03
CA LEU A 89 -16.52 17.25 -27.80
C LEU A 89 -16.54 15.75 -27.51
N THR A 90 -16.63 14.90 -28.54
CA THR A 90 -16.63 13.45 -28.38
C THR A 90 -15.25 12.95 -27.96
N SER A 91 -14.19 13.45 -28.58
CA SER A 91 -12.80 13.17 -28.19
C SER A 91 -12.49 13.67 -26.78
N LEU A 92 -12.98 14.86 -26.43
CA LEU A 92 -12.86 15.41 -25.08
C LEU A 92 -13.62 14.57 -24.04
N ASP A 93 -14.84 14.12 -24.33
CA ASP A 93 -15.59 13.25 -23.41
C ASP A 93 -14.82 11.94 -23.17
N MET A 94 -14.29 11.32 -24.25
CA MET A 94 -13.50 10.08 -24.15
C MET A 94 -12.20 10.26 -23.33
N SER A 95 -11.47 11.36 -23.51
CA SER A 95 -10.25 11.62 -22.74
C SER A 95 -10.54 11.91 -21.25
N LEU A 96 -11.64 12.62 -20.97
CA LEU A 96 -12.08 12.90 -19.62
C LEU A 96 -12.58 11.66 -18.87
N VAL A 97 -13.14 10.65 -19.56
CA VAL A 97 -13.64 9.42 -18.92
C VAL A 97 -12.56 8.72 -18.10
N LEU A 98 -11.33 8.62 -18.61
CA LEU A 98 -10.22 7.98 -17.89
C LEU A 98 -9.90 8.71 -16.57
N SER A 99 -9.80 10.04 -16.63
CA SER A 99 -9.51 10.84 -15.44
C SER A 99 -10.70 10.86 -14.47
N LYS A 100 -11.93 10.94 -14.99
CA LYS A 100 -13.16 10.87 -14.17
C LYS A 100 -13.30 9.53 -13.46
N ALA A 101 -12.85 8.42 -14.05
CA ALA A 101 -12.87 7.11 -13.38
C ALA A 101 -12.10 7.12 -12.04
N VAL A 102 -11.05 7.94 -11.95
CA VAL A 102 -10.23 8.07 -10.74
C VAL A 102 -10.72 9.23 -9.84
N LEU A 103 -11.20 10.33 -10.43
CA LEU A 103 -11.59 11.54 -9.70
C LEU A 103 -13.04 11.57 -9.21
N ASN A 104 -13.95 10.77 -9.77
CA ASN A 104 -15.39 10.81 -9.47
C ASN A 104 -15.78 10.48 -8.02
N ARG A 105 -14.84 9.98 -7.20
CA ARG A 105 -15.04 9.88 -5.74
C ARG A 105 -15.27 11.25 -5.09
N CYS A 106 -14.78 12.32 -5.72
CA CYS A 106 -15.07 13.70 -5.34
C CYS A 106 -15.63 14.46 -6.56
N PRO A 107 -16.96 14.61 -6.67
CA PRO A 107 -17.60 15.23 -7.84
C PRO A 107 -17.11 16.65 -8.15
N SER A 108 -16.86 17.48 -7.14
CA SER A 108 -16.35 18.84 -7.35
C SER A 108 -14.94 18.87 -7.95
N CYS A 109 -14.09 17.91 -7.56
CA CYS A 109 -12.79 17.72 -8.20
C CYS A 109 -12.93 17.31 -9.67
N ALA A 110 -13.76 16.31 -9.96
CA ALA A 110 -13.97 15.82 -11.32
C ALA A 110 -14.56 16.93 -12.24
N GLU A 111 -15.46 17.76 -11.70
CA GLU A 111 -16.01 18.91 -12.42
C GLU A 111 -14.96 20.01 -12.64
N ASN A 112 -14.13 20.36 -11.65
CA ASN A 112 -13.04 21.31 -11.84
C ASN A 112 -12.04 20.85 -12.90
N PHE A 113 -11.71 19.56 -12.91
CA PHE A 113 -10.83 18.95 -13.91
C PHE A 113 -11.44 19.04 -15.32
N ALA A 114 -12.72 18.68 -15.48
CA ALA A 114 -13.41 18.82 -16.76
C ALA A 114 -13.55 20.29 -17.18
N HIS A 115 -13.82 21.18 -16.22
CA HIS A 115 -13.98 22.62 -16.43
C HIS A 115 -12.74 23.23 -17.09
N LEU A 116 -11.54 22.91 -16.59
CA LEU A 116 -10.28 23.31 -17.22
C LEU A 116 -10.23 22.98 -18.72
N HIS A 117 -10.39 21.70 -19.06
CA HIS A 117 -10.26 21.23 -20.44
C HIS A 117 -11.36 21.79 -21.34
N CYS A 118 -12.57 21.99 -20.80
CA CYS A 118 -13.67 22.64 -21.49
C CYS A 118 -13.36 24.10 -21.85
N ILE A 119 -12.74 24.86 -20.95
CA ILE A 119 -12.38 26.25 -21.21
C ILE A 119 -11.29 26.35 -22.28
N ASN A 120 -10.26 25.52 -22.19
CA ASN A 120 -9.19 25.52 -23.18
C ASN A 120 -9.66 25.08 -24.57
N THR A 121 -10.60 24.13 -24.64
CA THR A 121 -11.04 23.53 -25.91
C THR A 121 -12.23 24.27 -26.55
N CYS A 122 -13.22 24.66 -25.75
CA CYS A 122 -14.54 25.05 -26.25
C CYS A 122 -14.98 26.47 -25.89
N SER A 123 -14.24 27.21 -25.05
CA SER A 123 -14.64 28.56 -24.61
C SER A 123 -14.90 29.48 -25.81
N PRO A 124 -16.00 30.26 -25.84
CA PRO A 124 -16.25 31.24 -26.91
C PRO A 124 -15.22 32.37 -26.95
N ASN A 125 -14.45 32.57 -25.89
CA ASN A 125 -13.36 33.55 -25.81
C ASN A 125 -11.97 32.86 -25.81
N GLN A 126 -11.86 31.69 -26.45
CA GLN A 126 -10.64 30.87 -26.43
C GLN A 126 -9.37 31.66 -26.80
N SER A 127 -9.43 32.54 -27.80
CA SER A 127 -8.27 33.34 -28.21
C SER A 127 -7.74 34.29 -27.14
N GLN A 128 -8.54 34.66 -26.14
CA GLN A 128 -8.06 35.49 -25.01
C GLN A 128 -7.33 34.67 -23.94
N THR A 129 -7.56 33.36 -23.87
CA THR A 129 -6.97 32.48 -22.84
C THR A 129 -5.90 31.55 -23.41
N VAL A 130 -5.81 31.42 -24.74
CA VAL A 130 -4.91 30.48 -25.43
C VAL A 130 -4.08 31.20 -26.48
N LYS A 131 -2.76 30.99 -26.44
CA LYS A 131 -1.81 31.45 -27.46
C LYS A 131 -1.17 30.27 -28.18
N ILE A 132 -1.36 30.18 -29.49
CA ILE A 132 -0.73 29.13 -30.29
C ILE A 132 0.78 29.38 -30.36
N THR A 133 1.57 28.36 -30.05
CA THR A 133 3.05 28.45 -30.04
C THR A 133 3.67 27.61 -31.15
N LYS A 134 3.06 26.47 -31.49
CA LYS A 134 3.62 25.54 -32.47
C LYS A 134 2.52 24.98 -33.38
N VAL A 135 2.75 25.14 -34.67
CA VAL A 135 1.89 24.63 -35.74
C VAL A 135 2.69 23.75 -36.68
N MET A 136 2.01 22.84 -37.37
CA MET A 136 2.62 22.05 -38.42
C MET A 136 1.64 21.78 -39.56
N ASN A 137 2.18 21.48 -40.75
CA ASN A 137 1.37 21.10 -41.90
C ASN A 137 1.16 19.58 -41.90
N LEU A 138 -0.10 19.15 -41.83
CA LEU A 138 -0.49 17.76 -41.98
C LEU A 138 -1.20 17.58 -43.33
N THR A 139 -0.73 16.63 -44.14
CA THR A 139 -1.38 16.28 -45.42
C THR A 139 -2.09 14.95 -45.26
N GLU A 140 -3.42 14.98 -45.25
CA GLU A 140 -4.26 13.79 -45.18
C GLU A 140 -5.23 13.79 -46.37
N SER A 141 -5.32 12.68 -47.10
CA SER A 141 -6.19 12.53 -48.28
C SER A 141 -6.05 13.67 -49.32
N ASN A 142 -4.82 14.06 -49.67
CA ASN A 142 -4.48 15.16 -50.60
C ASN A 142 -4.95 16.56 -50.17
N VAL A 143 -5.32 16.76 -48.89
CA VAL A 143 -5.63 18.07 -48.31
C VAL A 143 -4.59 18.40 -47.26
N THR A 144 -3.81 19.46 -47.48
CA THR A 144 -2.88 20.00 -46.48
C THR A 144 -3.63 20.95 -45.56
N ARG A 145 -3.57 20.71 -44.26
CA ARG A 145 -4.14 21.57 -43.21
C ARG A 145 -3.06 21.93 -42.19
N GLU A 146 -3.11 23.16 -41.69
CA GLU A 146 -2.31 23.58 -40.54
C GLU A 146 -2.95 23.06 -39.26
N VAL A 147 -2.17 22.33 -38.47
CA VAL A 147 -2.61 21.70 -37.21
C VAL A 147 -1.83 22.29 -36.05
N VAL A 148 -2.51 22.42 -34.91
CA VAL A 148 -1.91 22.93 -33.68
C VAL A 148 -1.30 21.77 -32.90
N VAL A 149 0.01 21.82 -32.67
CA VAL A 149 0.74 20.81 -31.88
C VAL A 149 1.31 21.35 -30.59
N GLY A 150 1.22 22.67 -30.37
CA GLY A 150 1.60 23.27 -29.11
C GLY A 150 0.92 24.61 -28.89
N TYR A 151 0.47 24.87 -27.66
CA TYR A 151 -0.04 26.18 -27.26
C TYR A 151 0.19 26.48 -25.77
N GLN A 152 0.11 27.75 -25.42
CA GLN A 152 0.12 28.25 -24.06
C GLN A 152 -1.31 28.53 -23.59
N ALA A 153 -1.65 28.11 -22.38
CA ALA A 153 -2.93 28.40 -21.74
C ALA A 153 -2.70 29.27 -20.49
N PHE A 154 -3.41 30.39 -20.40
CA PHE A 154 -3.26 31.35 -19.31
C PHE A 154 -4.41 31.20 -18.31
N LEU A 155 -4.07 30.85 -17.08
CA LEU A 155 -5.02 30.64 -15.98
C LEU A 155 -4.67 31.56 -14.82
N SER A 156 -5.66 31.96 -14.05
CA SER A 156 -5.40 32.58 -12.74
C SER A 156 -4.88 31.53 -11.75
N ASP A 157 -3.93 31.94 -10.92
CA ASP A 157 -3.37 31.11 -9.84
C ASP A 157 -4.46 30.68 -8.85
N THR A 158 -5.45 31.53 -8.60
CA THR A 158 -6.58 31.26 -7.70
C THR A 158 -7.49 30.15 -8.21
N PHE A 159 -7.85 30.15 -9.51
CA PHE A 159 -8.61 29.06 -10.12
C PHE A 159 -7.82 27.75 -10.14
N ALA A 160 -6.53 27.84 -10.48
CA ALA A 160 -5.65 26.69 -10.61
C ALA A 160 -5.40 26.01 -9.26
N ASP A 161 -5.00 26.76 -8.24
CA ASP A 161 -4.83 26.23 -6.89
C ASP A 161 -6.18 25.74 -6.34
N GLY A 162 -7.27 26.50 -6.49
CA GLY A 162 -8.59 26.05 -6.04
C GLY A 162 -9.02 24.70 -6.62
N SER A 163 -8.76 24.49 -7.91
CA SER A 163 -9.01 23.22 -8.60
C SER A 163 -8.11 22.10 -8.06
N PHE A 164 -6.80 22.35 -7.93
CA PHE A 164 -5.84 21.39 -7.36
C PHE A 164 -6.21 21.01 -5.92
N GLN A 165 -6.53 21.97 -5.06
CA GLN A 165 -6.91 21.74 -3.65
C GLN A 165 -8.16 20.87 -3.53
N SER A 166 -9.09 20.96 -4.49
CA SER A 166 -10.28 20.11 -4.51
C SER A 166 -9.95 18.63 -4.79
N CYS A 167 -8.83 18.36 -5.47
CA CYS A 167 -8.43 17.03 -5.93
C CYS A 167 -7.31 16.38 -5.11
N LYS A 168 -6.48 17.16 -4.40
CA LYS A 168 -5.23 16.68 -3.78
C LYS A 168 -5.38 15.48 -2.82
N ASN A 169 -6.55 15.33 -2.19
CA ASN A 169 -6.82 14.31 -1.18
C ASN A 169 -7.64 13.12 -1.71
N VAL A 170 -8.07 13.15 -2.98
CA VAL A 170 -8.88 12.07 -3.56
C VAL A 170 -8.08 10.77 -3.53
N ARG A 171 -8.67 9.71 -2.96
CA ARG A 171 -8.01 8.41 -2.77
C ARG A 171 -8.31 7.45 -3.91
N ILE A 172 -7.38 6.55 -4.18
CA ILE A 172 -7.61 5.35 -5.01
C ILE A 172 -7.74 4.16 -4.05
N PRO A 173 -8.96 3.65 -3.77
CA PRO A 173 -9.15 2.58 -2.78
C PRO A 173 -8.35 1.32 -3.07
N ALA A 174 -8.20 0.95 -4.35
CA ALA A 174 -7.49 -0.25 -4.77
C ALA A 174 -5.99 -0.22 -4.42
N THR A 175 -5.38 0.96 -4.37
CA THR A 175 -3.93 1.13 -4.12
C THR A 175 -3.64 1.75 -2.76
N GLY A 176 -4.64 2.32 -2.08
CA GLY A 176 -4.49 3.15 -0.88
C GLY A 176 -3.83 4.52 -1.13
N GLY A 177 -3.36 4.79 -2.35
CA GLY A 177 -2.69 6.02 -2.75
C GLY A 177 -3.64 7.19 -3.05
N PHE A 178 -3.07 8.30 -3.50
CA PHE A 178 -3.81 9.49 -3.94
C PHE A 178 -3.93 9.51 -5.47
N ALA A 179 -5.10 9.92 -5.98
CA ALA A 179 -5.34 10.10 -7.40
C ALA A 179 -4.35 11.08 -8.03
N ILE A 180 -4.03 12.17 -7.33
CA ILE A 180 -3.07 13.16 -7.81
C ILE A 180 -1.67 12.57 -8.05
N GLY A 181 -1.31 11.50 -7.34
CA GLY A 181 -0.04 10.81 -7.53
C GLY A 181 0.10 10.18 -8.92
N THR A 182 -1.00 9.80 -9.56
CA THR A 182 -1.00 9.28 -10.94
C THR A 182 -1.09 10.39 -11.99
N MET A 183 -1.20 11.65 -11.55
CA MET A 183 -1.43 12.81 -12.41
C MET A 183 -0.36 13.90 -12.23
N CYS A 184 0.76 13.57 -11.59
CA CYS A 184 1.83 14.53 -11.28
C CYS A 184 3.22 14.07 -11.71
N GLY A 185 3.27 13.07 -12.60
CA GLY A 185 4.48 12.52 -13.19
C GLY A 185 5.55 12.23 -12.15
N ARG A 186 6.72 12.85 -12.32
CA ARG A 186 7.90 12.63 -11.48
C ARG A 186 7.78 13.00 -10.00
N TYR A 187 6.82 13.84 -9.65
CA TYR A 187 6.74 14.40 -8.30
C TYR A 187 5.92 13.52 -7.33
N GLY A 188 5.21 12.50 -7.85
CA GLY A 188 4.27 11.69 -7.08
C GLY A 188 3.22 12.55 -6.37
N ALA A 189 2.57 12.01 -5.35
CA ALA A 189 1.53 12.75 -4.62
C ALA A 189 2.09 13.83 -3.67
N LYS A 190 3.24 13.56 -3.03
CA LYS A 190 3.78 14.38 -1.94
C LYS A 190 4.40 15.70 -2.39
N LEU A 191 5.13 15.68 -3.51
CA LEU A 191 5.78 16.87 -4.07
C LEU A 191 4.90 17.54 -5.14
N CYS A 192 3.65 17.09 -5.31
CA CYS A 192 2.74 17.70 -6.25
C CYS A 192 2.26 19.07 -5.77
N ASN A 193 2.13 20.02 -6.70
CA ASN A 193 1.50 21.31 -6.49
C ASN A 193 0.66 21.64 -7.73
N ALA A 194 -0.09 22.75 -7.71
CA ALA A 194 -0.95 23.14 -8.82
C ALA A 194 -0.18 23.20 -10.14
N GLN A 195 0.91 23.95 -10.22
CA GLN A 195 1.73 24.07 -11.45
C GLN A 195 2.14 22.70 -11.99
N ARG A 196 2.74 21.84 -11.16
CA ARG A 196 3.22 20.50 -11.56
C ARG A 196 2.09 19.59 -12.03
N TRP A 197 0.91 19.71 -11.43
CA TRP A 197 -0.27 18.95 -11.84
C TRP A 197 -0.80 19.40 -13.20
N TYR A 198 -0.77 20.71 -13.48
CA TYR A 198 -1.13 21.25 -14.80
C TYR A 198 -0.07 20.94 -15.85
N ASP A 199 1.23 21.07 -15.51
CA ASP A 199 2.34 20.72 -16.38
C ASP A 199 2.20 19.27 -16.86
N PHE A 200 1.90 18.34 -15.95
CA PHE A 200 1.69 16.94 -16.32
C PHE A 200 0.51 16.75 -17.28
N GLN A 201 -0.59 17.50 -17.11
CA GLN A 201 -1.74 17.41 -18.04
C GLN A 201 -1.42 17.95 -19.44
N GLY A 202 -0.44 18.85 -19.54
CA GLY A 202 -0.01 19.46 -20.79
C GLY A 202 1.25 18.86 -21.41
N ASP A 203 1.89 17.91 -20.72
CA ASP A 203 3.10 17.25 -21.19
C ASP A 203 2.75 16.03 -22.05
N SER A 204 3.01 16.11 -23.36
CA SER A 204 2.72 15.01 -24.29
C SER A 204 3.63 13.78 -24.13
N SER A 205 4.76 13.90 -23.43
CA SER A 205 5.69 12.79 -23.20
C SER A 205 5.06 11.66 -22.37
N ASN A 206 4.10 11.98 -21.50
CA ASN A 206 3.39 11.01 -20.67
C ASN A 206 2.49 10.04 -21.48
N GLY A 207 2.34 10.27 -22.80
CA GLY A 207 1.53 9.44 -23.69
C GLY A 207 0.02 9.61 -23.55
N LEU A 208 -0.44 10.51 -22.68
CA LEU A 208 -1.85 10.84 -22.43
C LEU A 208 -2.25 12.19 -23.04
N ALA A 209 -1.39 13.22 -22.93
CA ALA A 209 -1.72 14.51 -23.52
C ALA A 209 -1.57 14.46 -25.05
N PRO A 210 -2.58 14.89 -25.83
CA PRO A 210 -2.58 14.75 -27.29
C PRO A 210 -1.63 15.72 -28.00
N LEU A 211 -1.16 16.76 -27.31
CA LEU A 211 -0.24 17.79 -27.80
C LEU A 211 0.36 18.56 -26.60
N ASP A 212 1.35 19.42 -26.84
CA ASP A 212 2.02 20.16 -25.76
C ASP A 212 1.20 21.39 -25.34
N LEU A 213 0.80 21.45 -24.06
CA LEU A 213 0.11 22.58 -23.46
C LEU A 213 0.96 23.16 -22.32
N ASP A 214 1.45 24.37 -22.50
CA ASP A 214 2.20 25.09 -21.47
C ASP A 214 1.24 25.96 -20.63
N PHE A 215 0.92 25.50 -19.42
CA PHE A 215 0.03 26.19 -18.50
C PHE A 215 0.76 27.30 -17.75
N LYS A 216 0.36 28.55 -17.99
CA LYS A 216 0.86 29.74 -17.26
C LYS A 216 -0.12 30.13 -16.16
N LEU A 217 0.28 29.89 -14.91
CA LEU A 217 -0.48 30.31 -13.74
C LEU A 217 -0.10 31.75 -13.37
N ILE A 218 -1.01 32.69 -13.63
CA ILE A 218 -0.81 34.12 -13.44
C ILE A 218 -1.39 34.55 -12.09
N LYS A 219 -0.55 35.18 -11.26
CA LYS A 219 -0.98 35.74 -9.97
C LYS A 219 -1.79 37.01 -10.19
N GLU A 220 -2.70 37.31 -9.26
CA GLU A 220 -3.48 38.54 -9.33
C GLU A 220 -2.57 39.78 -9.30
N GLY A 221 -2.75 40.67 -10.27
CA GLY A 221 -1.95 41.89 -10.41
C GLY A 221 -0.59 41.70 -11.08
N ASP A 222 -0.22 40.47 -11.44
CA ASP A 222 0.99 40.20 -12.23
C ASP A 222 0.66 40.28 -13.72
N THR A 223 1.40 41.13 -14.44
CA THR A 223 1.29 41.30 -15.89
C THR A 223 2.58 40.90 -16.61
N GLU A 224 3.58 40.41 -15.88
CA GLU A 224 4.86 40.01 -16.47
C GLU A 224 4.68 38.73 -17.29
N GLY A 225 5.10 38.76 -18.56
CA GLY A 225 5.00 37.61 -19.46
C GLY A 225 3.61 37.32 -20.02
N VAL A 226 2.59 38.15 -19.73
CA VAL A 226 1.25 38.04 -20.32
C VAL A 226 1.19 38.82 -21.64
N PRO A 227 0.88 38.18 -22.78
CA PRO A 227 0.75 38.88 -24.07
C PRO A 227 -0.38 39.92 -24.07
N GLU A 228 -0.25 40.97 -24.89
CA GLU A 228 -1.29 42.00 -25.02
C GLU A 228 -2.61 41.40 -25.52
N GLY A 229 -3.72 41.69 -24.83
CA GLY A 229 -5.05 41.16 -25.12
C GLY A 229 -5.36 39.80 -24.49
N VAL A 230 -4.38 39.10 -23.91
CA VAL A 230 -4.62 37.88 -23.13
C VAL A 230 -5.27 38.22 -21.79
N ILE A 231 -6.33 37.49 -21.46
CA ILE A 231 -7.04 37.58 -20.18
C ILE A 231 -6.98 36.20 -19.54
N PRO A 232 -6.17 36.00 -18.48
CA PRO A 232 -6.09 34.71 -17.79
C PRO A 232 -7.45 34.25 -17.30
N TYR A 233 -7.75 32.97 -17.46
CA TYR A 233 -9.03 32.44 -17.04
C TYR A 233 -9.18 32.48 -15.50
N ASN A 234 -10.18 33.22 -15.02
CA ASN A 234 -10.49 33.38 -13.60
C ASN A 234 -11.93 32.93 -13.30
N GLY A 235 -12.24 31.68 -13.66
CA GLY A 235 -13.49 31.04 -13.30
C GLY A 235 -13.55 30.63 -11.82
N ARG A 236 -14.74 30.25 -11.34
CA ARG A 236 -14.88 29.69 -9.99
C ARG A 236 -14.41 28.23 -9.98
N ALA A 237 -13.42 27.92 -9.15
CA ALA A 237 -13.09 26.55 -8.78
C ALA A 237 -13.99 26.08 -7.63
N LEU A 238 -14.59 24.91 -7.78
CA LEU A 238 -15.45 24.32 -6.76
C LEU A 238 -14.62 23.80 -5.58
N LYS A 239 -15.05 24.07 -4.35
CA LYS A 239 -14.41 23.49 -3.16
C LYS A 239 -14.82 22.02 -2.98
N CYS A 240 -13.97 21.23 -2.33
CA CYS A 240 -14.31 19.82 -2.07
C CYS A 240 -15.45 19.63 -1.05
N ASN A 241 -15.72 20.65 -0.23
CA ASN A 241 -16.77 20.66 0.79
C ASN A 241 -18.06 21.40 0.37
N GLU A 242 -18.25 21.67 -0.93
CA GLU A 242 -19.50 22.23 -1.47
C GLU A 242 -20.16 21.29 -2.48
N THR A 243 -21.47 21.44 -2.66
CA THR A 243 -22.26 20.67 -3.63
C THR A 243 -22.05 21.19 -5.04
N THR A 244 -22.04 20.30 -6.03
CA THR A 244 -21.79 20.71 -7.41
C THR A 244 -23.05 21.28 -8.08
N PRO A 245 -22.91 22.20 -9.06
CA PRO A 245 -24.04 22.72 -9.82
C PRO A 245 -24.84 21.65 -10.57
N SER A 246 -24.18 20.55 -10.94
CA SER A 246 -24.81 19.39 -11.60
C SER A 246 -25.58 18.46 -10.66
N GLY A 247 -25.65 18.78 -9.35
CA GLY A 247 -26.36 18.00 -8.34
C GLY A 247 -25.51 16.98 -7.59
N GLY A 248 -24.18 17.05 -7.73
CA GLY A 248 -23.23 16.21 -6.99
C GLY A 248 -23.19 16.57 -5.50
N GLN A 249 -23.11 15.55 -4.65
CA GLN A 249 -22.96 15.72 -3.21
C GLN A 249 -21.54 16.19 -2.84
N VAL A 250 -21.42 16.74 -1.62
CA VAL A 250 -20.13 17.12 -1.03
C VAL A 250 -19.19 15.91 -0.95
N CYS A 251 -17.89 16.13 -1.14
CA CYS A 251 -16.91 15.06 -1.10
C CYS A 251 -16.75 14.50 0.31
N SER A 252 -16.50 13.19 0.41
CA SER A 252 -16.28 12.51 1.69
C SER A 252 -15.03 13.04 2.40
N CYS A 253 -15.00 12.97 3.73
CA CYS A 253 -13.83 13.37 4.53
C CYS A 253 -12.53 12.63 4.12
N LEU A 254 -12.64 11.38 3.67
CA LEU A 254 -11.49 10.59 3.20
C LEU A 254 -10.86 11.17 1.92
N ASP A 255 -11.69 11.76 1.06
CA ASP A 255 -11.29 12.34 -0.22
C ASP A 255 -11.12 13.88 -0.13
N CYS A 256 -11.55 14.50 0.97
CA CYS A 256 -11.52 15.93 1.23
C CYS A 256 -11.40 16.22 2.73
N GLN A 257 -10.20 16.58 3.19
CA GLN A 257 -9.96 16.92 4.59
C GLN A 257 -10.83 18.09 5.10
N ALA A 258 -11.19 19.03 4.22
CA ALA A 258 -12.04 20.18 4.58
C ALA A 258 -13.51 19.78 4.89
N SER A 259 -13.92 18.57 4.52
CA SER A 259 -15.23 17.99 4.89
C SER A 259 -15.20 17.24 6.22
N CYS A 260 -14.04 17.09 6.86
CA CYS A 260 -13.91 16.30 8.08
C CYS A 260 -14.39 17.06 9.33
N PRO A 261 -15.14 16.41 10.22
CA PRO A 261 -15.35 16.94 11.56
C PRO A 261 -14.02 16.92 12.34
N SER A 262 -13.84 17.87 13.25
CA SER A 262 -12.71 17.83 14.20
C SER A 262 -12.98 16.79 15.27
N ILE A 263 -12.18 15.71 15.30
CA ILE A 263 -12.31 14.61 16.26
C ILE A 263 -11.19 14.73 17.31
N PRO A 264 -11.47 14.61 18.62
CA PRO A 264 -10.42 14.56 19.63
C PRO A 264 -9.52 13.34 19.41
N PRO A 265 -8.23 13.40 19.80
CA PRO A 265 -7.33 12.27 19.65
C PRO A 265 -7.87 11.02 20.39
N PRO A 266 -7.63 9.81 19.86
CA PRO A 266 -8.11 8.58 20.47
C PRO A 266 -7.59 8.46 21.90
N SER A 267 -8.43 7.89 22.78
CA SER A 267 -8.01 7.58 24.15
C SER A 267 -6.81 6.62 24.10
N ARG A 268 -5.86 6.83 25.02
CA ARG A 268 -4.70 5.93 25.13
C ARG A 268 -5.20 4.52 25.45
N PRO A 269 -4.54 3.48 24.91
CA PRO A 269 -4.89 2.10 25.22
C PRO A 269 -4.88 1.89 26.74
N PRO A 270 -5.70 0.93 27.26
CA PRO A 270 -5.69 0.62 28.67
C PRO A 270 -4.25 0.33 29.11
N GLY A 271 -3.84 0.99 30.19
CA GLY A 271 -2.50 0.82 30.74
C GLY A 271 -2.24 -0.62 31.18
N PRO A 272 -1.01 -0.92 31.65
CA PRO A 272 -0.67 -2.24 32.18
C PRO A 272 -1.67 -2.65 33.27
N PHE A 273 -1.82 -3.96 33.49
CA PHE A 273 -2.74 -4.53 34.47
C PHE A 273 -2.63 -3.84 35.82
N ARG A 274 -3.70 -3.15 36.24
CA ARG A 274 -3.78 -2.43 37.52
C ARG A 274 -4.89 -3.00 38.39
N LEU A 275 -4.58 -3.21 39.66
CA LEU A 275 -5.54 -3.55 40.71
C LEU A 275 -5.53 -2.42 41.74
N LEU A 276 -6.69 -1.89 42.14
CA LEU A 276 -6.81 -0.79 43.11
C LEU A 276 -5.96 0.46 42.80
N GLY A 277 -5.68 0.71 41.52
CA GLY A 277 -4.87 1.85 41.06
C GLY A 277 -3.35 1.64 41.10
N THR A 278 -2.85 0.50 41.57
CA THR A 278 -1.42 0.12 41.55
C THR A 278 -1.16 -0.99 40.53
N ASP A 279 0.10 -1.34 40.30
CA ASP A 279 0.46 -2.51 39.48
C ASP A 279 -0.21 -3.78 40.05
N GLY A 280 -0.97 -4.49 39.22
CA GLY A 280 -1.74 -5.65 39.68
C GLY A 280 -0.87 -6.85 40.04
N PHE A 281 0.29 -7.02 39.40
CA PHE A 281 1.26 -8.05 39.78
C PHE A 281 1.85 -7.76 41.15
N LEU A 282 2.07 -6.49 41.48
CA LEU A 282 2.53 -6.07 42.80
C LEU A 282 1.50 -6.40 43.88
N VAL A 283 0.22 -6.13 43.65
CA VAL A 283 -0.86 -6.46 44.60
C VAL A 283 -0.94 -7.97 44.84
N ILE A 284 -0.92 -8.76 43.76
CA ILE A 284 -0.92 -10.23 43.86
C ILE A 284 0.29 -10.72 44.65
N SER A 285 1.48 -10.15 44.39
CA SER A 285 2.71 -10.50 45.08
C SER A 285 2.65 -10.18 46.59
N ILE A 286 2.07 -9.04 46.97
CA ILE A 286 1.86 -8.67 48.38
C ILE A 286 0.88 -9.66 49.05
N ILE A 287 -0.23 -10.00 48.40
CA ILE A 287 -1.20 -10.96 48.94
C ILE A 287 -0.54 -12.31 49.19
N LEU A 288 0.22 -12.82 48.22
CA LEU A 288 0.95 -14.08 48.35
C LEU A 288 2.00 -14.03 49.47
N LEU A 289 2.72 -12.91 49.60
CA LEU A 289 3.69 -12.70 50.67
C LEU A 289 3.01 -12.67 52.06
N CYS A 290 1.89 -11.96 52.20
CA CYS A 290 1.13 -11.92 53.44
C CYS A 290 0.61 -13.31 53.85
N LEU A 291 0.10 -14.09 52.89
CA LEU A 291 -0.33 -15.48 53.14
C LEU A 291 0.83 -16.36 53.59
N LEU A 292 2.01 -16.23 52.97
CA LEU A 292 3.22 -16.95 53.36
C LEU A 292 3.70 -16.55 54.77
N LEU A 293 3.74 -15.26 55.07
CA LEU A 293 4.13 -14.74 56.40
C LEU A 293 3.15 -15.19 57.48
N PHE A 294 1.84 -15.16 57.19
CA PHE A 294 0.82 -15.65 58.13
C PHE A 294 0.98 -17.15 58.39
N SER A 295 1.18 -17.95 57.34
CA SER A 295 1.45 -19.39 57.47
C SER A 295 2.70 -19.66 58.32
N PHE A 296 3.78 -18.91 58.08
CA PHE A 296 5.02 -19.03 58.84
C PHE A 296 4.88 -18.61 60.31
N LEU A 297 4.20 -17.50 60.58
CA LEU A 297 3.93 -17.04 61.95
C LEU A 297 2.99 -17.99 62.69
N LEU A 298 1.99 -18.53 62.01
CA LEU A 298 1.10 -19.54 62.57
C LEU A 298 1.87 -20.83 62.88
N TYR A 299 2.78 -21.25 62.01
CA TYR A 299 3.70 -22.36 62.28
C TYR A 299 4.55 -22.08 63.52
N LEU A 300 5.23 -20.93 63.60
CA LEU A 300 6.05 -20.57 64.77
C LEU A 300 5.22 -20.47 66.06
N PHE A 301 4.03 -19.87 65.98
CA PHE A 301 3.14 -19.75 67.13
C PHE A 301 2.69 -21.13 67.62
N VAL A 302 2.23 -22.00 66.72
CA VAL A 302 1.84 -23.38 67.05
C VAL A 302 3.04 -24.15 67.61
N SER A 303 4.22 -24.07 66.98
CA SER A 303 5.43 -24.72 67.46
C SER A 303 5.85 -24.21 68.84
N PHE A 304 5.80 -22.90 69.08
CA PHE A 304 6.09 -22.31 70.39
C PHE A 304 5.05 -22.71 71.44
N TRP A 305 3.76 -22.73 71.10
CA TRP A 305 2.69 -23.20 71.97
C TRP A 305 2.88 -24.68 72.34
N VAL A 306 3.20 -25.52 71.36
CA VAL A 306 3.50 -26.94 71.57
C VAL A 306 4.76 -27.12 72.43
N MET A 307 5.83 -26.37 72.17
CA MET A 307 7.05 -26.41 72.98
C MET A 307 6.84 -25.90 74.41
N SER A 308 6.08 -24.82 74.60
CA SER A 308 5.77 -24.27 75.93
C SER A 308 4.89 -25.23 76.71
N LYS A 309 3.86 -25.81 76.06
CA LYS A 309 3.02 -26.84 76.67
C LYS A 309 3.84 -28.07 77.03
N LYS A 310 4.73 -28.54 76.14
CA LYS A 310 5.66 -29.63 76.43
C LYS A 310 6.60 -29.29 77.59
N ARG A 311 7.07 -28.05 77.71
CA ARG A 311 7.92 -27.59 78.82
C ARG A 311 7.16 -27.48 80.14
N ASP A 312 5.89 -27.07 80.12
CA ASP A 312 5.00 -27.06 81.29
C ASP A 312 4.57 -28.47 81.69
N ASP A 313 4.37 -29.37 80.73
CA ASP A 313 4.11 -30.79 80.95
C ASP A 313 5.37 -31.51 81.47
N GLU A 314 6.58 -31.18 80.98
CA GLU A 314 7.85 -31.67 81.56
C GLU A 314 8.09 -31.12 82.97
N LYS A 315 7.74 -29.86 83.26
CA LYS A 315 7.80 -29.30 84.62
C LYS A 315 6.77 -29.94 85.56
N LYS A 316 5.59 -30.31 85.05
CA LYS A 316 4.59 -31.10 85.81
C LYS A 316 5.00 -32.56 85.96
N GLY A 317 5.69 -33.14 84.97
CA GLY A 317 6.25 -34.49 84.98
C GLY A 317 7.45 -34.64 85.91
N MET A 318 8.31 -33.61 86.03
CA MET A 318 9.39 -33.59 87.03
C MET A 318 8.87 -33.48 88.48
N ARG A 319 7.62 -33.06 88.71
CA ARG A 319 6.96 -33.22 90.03
C ARG A 319 6.44 -34.65 90.27
N LYS A 320 6.54 -35.56 89.29
CA LYS A 320 6.03 -36.92 89.35
C LYS A 320 7.03 -37.99 88.87
N ALA A 321 8.32 -37.68 88.84
CA ALA A 321 9.39 -38.64 88.53
C ALA A 321 10.18 -38.97 89.79
N ASN A 322 9.63 -39.87 90.60
CA ASN A 322 10.36 -40.77 91.47
C ASN A 322 9.54 -42.07 91.57
N GLY A 323 9.43 -42.77 90.44
CA GLY A 323 8.89 -44.12 90.39
C GLY A 323 10.03 -45.13 90.36
N LYS A 324 10.26 -45.84 91.47
CA LYS A 324 11.15 -46.99 91.52
C LYS A 324 10.44 -48.20 90.92
N ASP A 325 11.17 -49.07 90.22
CA ASP A 325 10.67 -50.41 89.92
C ASP A 325 10.62 -51.26 91.21
N GLN A 326 10.03 -52.45 91.15
CA GLN A 326 9.90 -53.34 92.32
C GLN A 326 11.26 -53.81 92.90
N ASN A 327 12.38 -53.56 92.20
CA ASN A 327 13.73 -53.97 92.59
C ASN A 327 14.70 -52.78 92.86
N SER A 328 14.21 -51.54 92.91
CA SER A 328 15.01 -50.34 93.20
C SER A 328 16.22 -50.09 92.29
N ASN A 329 16.15 -50.46 91.00
CA ASN A 329 17.18 -50.07 90.03
C ASN A 329 16.80 -48.77 89.29
N ASP A 330 17.81 -47.95 88.98
CA ASP A 330 17.64 -46.72 88.21
C ASP A 330 17.59 -47.07 86.70
N VAL A 331 16.42 -46.92 86.08
CA VAL A 331 16.21 -47.27 84.67
C VAL A 331 16.41 -46.03 83.81
N THR A 332 17.44 -46.05 82.97
CA THR A 332 17.83 -44.95 82.06
C THR A 332 16.90 -44.73 80.87
N GLN A 333 15.74 -45.39 80.82
CA GLN A 333 14.82 -45.36 79.69
C GLN A 333 13.47 -44.75 80.12
N ARG A 334 13.11 -43.59 79.55
CA ARG A 334 11.81 -42.93 79.75
C ARG A 334 10.67 -43.91 79.43
N LEU A 335 9.92 -44.34 80.43
CA LEU A 335 8.62 -45.01 80.27
C LEU A 335 7.60 -43.95 79.81
N ILE A 336 7.21 -43.99 78.55
CA ILE A 336 6.17 -43.11 77.98
C ILE A 336 4.82 -43.58 78.54
N ASP A 337 4.13 -42.72 79.30
CA ASP A 337 2.80 -43.00 79.86
C ASP A 337 1.73 -42.88 78.77
N PRO A 338 0.72 -43.77 78.68
CA PRO A 338 -0.32 -43.73 77.63
C PRO A 338 -1.09 -42.41 77.54
N SER A 339 -1.03 -41.57 78.57
CA SER A 339 -1.57 -40.20 78.58
C SER A 339 -0.72 -39.16 77.82
N GLU A 340 0.51 -39.48 77.42
CA GLU A 340 1.44 -38.61 76.68
C GLU A 340 1.29 -38.69 75.15
N VAL A 341 0.55 -39.68 74.63
CA VAL A 341 0.37 -39.89 73.19
C VAL A 341 -0.78 -39.03 72.66
N THR A 342 -0.47 -38.04 71.83
CA THR A 342 -1.48 -37.16 71.22
C THR A 342 -2.40 -37.91 70.25
N CYS A 343 -3.63 -37.44 70.05
CA CYS A 343 -4.56 -38.03 69.07
C CYS A 343 -3.96 -38.05 67.64
N ALA A 344 -3.14 -37.05 67.31
CA ALA A 344 -2.38 -37.00 66.06
C ALA A 344 -1.31 -38.10 65.98
N GLU A 345 -0.54 -38.34 67.05
CA GLU A 345 0.44 -39.44 67.12
C GLU A 345 -0.24 -40.81 67.07
N ARG A 346 -1.41 -40.96 67.69
CA ARG A 346 -2.21 -42.20 67.63
C ARG A 346 -2.74 -42.47 66.22
N ASN A 347 -3.26 -41.44 65.55
CA ASN A 347 -3.73 -41.54 64.17
C ASN A 347 -2.57 -41.72 63.18
N SER A 348 -1.43 -41.07 63.42
CA SER A 348 -0.20 -41.24 62.65
C SER A 348 0.36 -42.66 62.80
N LEU A 349 0.41 -43.19 64.02
CA LEU A 349 0.84 -44.55 64.29
C LEU A 349 -0.14 -45.56 63.70
N ALA A 350 -1.45 -45.32 63.78
CA ALA A 350 -2.45 -46.17 63.15
C ALA A 350 -2.33 -46.14 61.62
N ALA A 351 -2.16 -44.96 61.01
CA ALA A 351 -1.95 -44.83 59.58
C ALA A 351 -0.62 -45.46 59.14
N GLN A 352 0.46 -45.27 59.89
CA GLN A 352 1.77 -45.87 59.64
C GLN A 352 1.74 -47.38 59.81
N ALA A 353 1.05 -47.90 60.83
CA ALA A 353 0.86 -49.33 61.04
C ALA A 353 -0.01 -49.95 59.95
N LEU A 354 -1.06 -49.25 59.50
CA LEU A 354 -1.93 -49.70 58.42
C LEU A 354 -1.19 -49.71 57.08
N MET A 355 -0.50 -48.62 56.71
CA MET A 355 0.32 -48.57 55.51
C MET A 355 1.47 -49.58 55.58
N SER A 356 2.14 -49.71 56.73
CA SER A 356 3.20 -50.70 56.92
C SER A 356 2.67 -52.12 56.78
N SER A 357 1.50 -52.42 57.34
CA SER A 357 0.86 -53.73 57.20
C SER A 357 0.51 -54.03 55.75
N TRP A 358 -0.10 -53.07 55.05
CA TRP A 358 -0.45 -53.19 53.63
C TRP A 358 0.77 -53.33 52.73
N PHE A 359 1.77 -52.45 52.84
CA PHE A 359 3.00 -52.55 52.05
C PHE A 359 3.81 -53.79 52.41
N ARG A 360 3.78 -54.25 53.67
CA ARG A 360 4.41 -55.52 54.06
C ARG A 360 3.70 -56.70 53.43
N GLN A 361 2.36 -56.75 53.47
CA GLN A 361 1.59 -57.81 52.81
C GLN A 361 1.79 -57.79 51.29
N TRP A 362 1.76 -56.61 50.67
CA TRP A 362 2.00 -56.43 49.25
C TRP A 362 3.44 -56.81 48.87
N GLY A 363 4.43 -56.39 49.65
CA GLY A 363 5.84 -56.75 49.47
C GLY A 363 6.10 -58.24 49.64
N ILE A 364 5.48 -58.89 50.65
CA ILE A 364 5.51 -60.35 50.82
C ILE A 364 4.91 -61.02 49.59
N LEU A 365 3.75 -60.57 49.10
CA LEU A 365 3.13 -61.11 47.88
C LEU A 365 4.05 -60.99 46.66
N MET A 366 4.67 -59.82 46.46
CA MET A 366 5.61 -59.56 45.34
C MET A 366 6.88 -60.42 45.45
N ALA A 367 7.43 -60.58 46.66
CA ALA A 367 8.63 -61.38 46.93
C ALA A 367 8.37 -62.89 46.89
N THR A 368 7.15 -63.34 47.15
CA THR A 368 6.76 -64.76 47.11
C THR A 368 6.58 -65.25 45.67
N TYR A 369 6.16 -64.38 44.74
CA TYR A 369 5.90 -64.71 43.33
C TYR A 369 6.66 -63.82 42.33
N PRO A 370 7.99 -63.68 42.43
CA PRO A 370 8.74 -62.67 41.67
C PRO A 370 8.66 -62.87 40.15
N LEU A 371 8.71 -64.13 39.67
CA LEU A 371 8.64 -64.43 38.23
C LEU A 371 7.26 -64.12 37.63
N ILE A 372 6.18 -64.43 38.36
CA ILE A 372 4.81 -64.16 37.92
C ILE A 372 4.58 -62.66 37.85
N VAL A 373 5.02 -61.91 38.86
CA VAL A 373 4.91 -60.45 38.92
C VAL A 373 5.70 -59.80 37.80
N LEU A 374 6.94 -60.23 37.55
CA LEU A 374 7.76 -59.72 36.46
C LEU A 374 7.10 -59.97 35.09
N LEU A 375 6.61 -61.19 34.85
CA LEU A 375 5.91 -61.52 33.60
C LEU A 375 4.64 -60.68 33.42
N LEU A 376 3.84 -60.52 34.48
CA LEU A 376 2.59 -59.78 34.43
C LEU A 376 2.84 -58.27 34.25
N SER A 377 3.84 -57.71 34.92
CA SER A 377 4.27 -56.31 34.73
C SER A 377 4.84 -56.05 33.33
N ALA A 378 5.64 -56.98 32.79
CA ALA A 378 6.16 -56.92 31.44
C ALA A 378 5.02 -57.04 30.41
N ALA A 379 4.06 -57.94 30.62
CA ALA A 379 2.89 -58.08 29.77
C ALA A 379 2.03 -56.82 29.77
N VAL A 380 1.76 -56.23 30.94
CA VAL A 380 1.02 -54.95 31.06
C VAL A 380 1.77 -53.82 30.37
N THR A 381 3.09 -53.73 30.56
CA THR A 381 3.93 -52.72 29.89
C THR A 381 3.92 -52.90 28.38
N ALA A 382 4.02 -54.14 27.89
CA ALA A 382 3.96 -54.44 26.45
C ALA A 382 2.59 -54.10 25.84
N VAL A 383 1.50 -54.36 26.55
CA VAL A 383 0.14 -53.99 26.13
C VAL A 383 0.00 -52.47 26.02
N PHE A 384 0.50 -51.69 26.99
CA PHE A 384 0.48 -50.23 26.90
C PHE A 384 1.44 -49.68 25.83
N ALA A 385 2.62 -50.29 25.67
CA ALA A 385 3.59 -49.91 24.65
C ALA A 385 3.11 -50.19 23.22
N ALA A 386 2.23 -51.19 23.02
CA ALA A 386 1.63 -51.47 21.71
C ALA A 386 0.88 -50.26 21.13
N GLY A 387 0.36 -49.36 21.98
CA GLY A 387 -0.27 -48.10 21.57
C GLY A 387 0.67 -47.12 20.85
N LEU A 388 1.99 -47.23 21.05
CA LEU A 388 2.98 -46.38 20.36
C LEU A 388 3.00 -46.60 18.85
N LYS A 389 2.53 -47.76 18.37
CA LYS A 389 2.37 -48.01 16.91
C LYS A 389 1.41 -47.02 16.25
N SER A 390 0.45 -46.48 17.01
CA SER A 390 -0.58 -45.57 16.53
C SER A 390 -0.34 -44.12 16.99
N ILE A 391 0.91 -43.76 17.30
CA ILE A 391 1.25 -42.38 17.63
C ILE A 391 1.11 -41.49 16.39
N GLU A 392 0.31 -40.44 16.52
CA GLU A 392 0.16 -39.41 15.50
C GLU A 392 0.76 -38.11 16.05
N LEU A 393 1.70 -37.52 15.30
CA LEU A 393 2.42 -36.32 15.71
C LEU A 393 1.89 -35.11 14.94
N THR A 394 1.21 -34.23 15.65
CA THR A 394 0.81 -32.92 15.11
C THR A 394 2.02 -32.00 15.05
N THR A 395 2.40 -31.58 13.84
CA THR A 395 3.55 -30.70 13.59
C THR A 395 3.17 -29.33 13.06
N ASP A 396 1.90 -29.13 12.67
CA ASP A 396 1.40 -27.84 12.24
C ASP A 396 1.35 -26.87 13.45
N PRO A 397 2.09 -25.75 13.41
CA PRO A 397 2.09 -24.79 14.50
C PRO A 397 0.72 -24.16 14.75
N VAL A 398 -0.14 -24.03 13.74
CA VAL A 398 -1.48 -23.46 13.94
C VAL A 398 -2.32 -24.41 14.78
N GLU A 399 -2.25 -25.72 14.56
CA GLU A 399 -2.91 -26.72 15.41
C GLU A 399 -2.33 -26.76 16.83
N LEU A 400 -1.01 -26.58 16.98
CA LEU A 400 -0.34 -26.60 18.29
C LEU A 400 -0.64 -25.35 19.13
N TRP A 401 -0.68 -24.17 18.50
CA TRP A 401 -0.71 -22.88 19.18
C TRP A 401 -2.08 -22.19 19.18
N SER A 402 -3.09 -22.76 18.51
CA SER A 402 -4.45 -22.21 18.53
C SER A 402 -5.46 -23.27 18.95
N ALA A 403 -6.30 -22.93 19.93
CA ALA A 403 -7.41 -23.81 20.28
C ALA A 403 -8.40 -23.89 19.10
N PRO A 404 -8.94 -25.08 18.78
CA PRO A 404 -9.78 -25.29 17.60
C PRO A 404 -11.06 -24.44 17.64
N GLU A 405 -11.60 -24.19 18.83
CA GLU A 405 -12.80 -23.37 19.05
C GLU A 405 -12.48 -21.92 19.47
N SER A 406 -11.25 -21.48 19.29
CA SER A 406 -10.91 -20.08 19.52
C SER A 406 -11.59 -19.19 18.47
N ARG A 407 -11.97 -17.97 18.87
CA ARG A 407 -12.55 -16.97 17.96
C ARG A 407 -11.66 -16.74 16.73
N ALA A 408 -10.34 -16.64 16.92
CA ALA A 408 -9.40 -16.46 15.82
C ALA A 408 -9.42 -17.63 14.83
N ARG A 409 -9.59 -18.87 15.31
CA ARG A 409 -9.72 -20.05 14.45
C ARG A 409 -11.04 -20.02 13.67
N GLN A 410 -12.14 -19.64 14.29
CA GLN A 410 -13.43 -19.50 13.61
C GLN A 410 -13.39 -18.41 12.52
N GLU A 411 -12.78 -17.26 12.80
CA GLU A 411 -12.57 -16.18 11.83
C GLU A 411 -11.66 -16.63 10.67
N LYS A 412 -10.59 -17.39 10.97
CA LYS A 412 -9.73 -17.99 9.95
C LYS A 412 -10.50 -18.97 9.06
N THR A 413 -11.24 -19.91 9.66
CA THR A 413 -12.02 -20.90 8.92
C THR A 413 -13.07 -20.23 8.02
N PHE A 414 -13.73 -19.17 8.51
CA PHE A 414 -14.62 -18.36 7.70
C PHE A 414 -13.86 -17.75 6.51
N HIS A 415 -12.75 -17.06 6.75
CA HIS A 415 -11.96 -16.42 5.69
C HIS A 415 -11.51 -17.42 4.62
N ASP A 416 -10.87 -18.52 5.01
CA ASP A 416 -10.36 -19.54 4.08
C ASP A 416 -11.48 -20.18 3.24
N THR A 417 -12.70 -20.26 3.78
CA THR A 417 -13.86 -20.83 3.09
C THR A 417 -14.36 -19.93 1.96
N TYR A 418 -14.45 -18.61 2.22
CA TYR A 418 -15.08 -17.64 1.31
C TYR A 418 -14.10 -16.89 0.40
N PHE A 419 -12.83 -16.76 0.79
CA PHE A 419 -11.83 -15.93 0.08
C PHE A 419 -10.57 -16.71 -0.34
N ASP A 420 -10.59 -18.03 -0.19
CA ASP A 420 -9.43 -18.92 -0.24
C ASP A 420 -8.40 -18.67 0.88
N PRO A 421 -7.56 -19.67 1.19
CA PRO A 421 -6.51 -19.49 2.18
C PRO A 421 -5.52 -18.40 1.75
N PHE A 422 -5.05 -17.63 2.73
CA PHE A 422 -4.02 -16.62 2.50
C PHE A 422 -2.78 -17.25 1.85
N PHE A 423 -2.23 -16.58 0.84
CA PHE A 423 -1.07 -17.07 0.07
C PHE A 423 0.17 -17.25 0.96
N ARG A 424 1.07 -18.13 0.52
CA ARG A 424 2.39 -18.27 1.15
C ARG A 424 3.29 -17.14 0.68
N THR A 425 4.21 -16.71 1.53
CA THR A 425 5.22 -15.71 1.18
C THR A 425 6.61 -16.29 1.36
N ASN A 426 7.41 -16.26 0.29
CA ASN A 426 8.82 -16.59 0.33
C ASN A 426 9.61 -15.33 -0.04
N GLN A 427 10.33 -14.78 0.92
CA GLN A 427 11.00 -13.49 0.78
C GLN A 427 12.51 -13.62 0.93
N LEU A 428 13.25 -12.94 0.04
CA LEU A 428 14.68 -12.76 0.11
C LEU A 428 14.96 -11.27 0.36
N ILE A 429 15.75 -10.98 1.37
CA ILE A 429 16.22 -9.62 1.69
C ILE A 429 17.71 -9.59 1.46
N LEU A 430 18.14 -8.82 0.47
CA LEU A 430 19.52 -8.78 -0.01
C LEU A 430 20.13 -7.42 0.31
N THR A 431 21.31 -7.43 0.91
CA THR A 431 22.10 -6.24 1.21
C THR A 431 23.51 -6.38 0.66
N ALA A 432 24.17 -5.26 0.38
CA ALA A 432 25.52 -5.19 -0.16
C ALA A 432 26.39 -4.37 0.80
N PRO A 433 26.91 -4.99 1.87
CA PRO A 433 27.75 -4.28 2.83
C PRO A 433 29.04 -3.80 2.15
N ASN A 434 29.58 -2.67 2.62
CA ASN A 434 30.85 -2.08 2.15
C ASN A 434 30.84 -1.55 0.72
N ARG A 435 29.68 -1.26 0.12
CA ARG A 435 29.59 -0.48 -1.12
C ARG A 435 29.24 0.97 -0.82
N GLU A 436 30.08 1.88 -1.28
CA GLU A 436 29.83 3.32 -1.16
C GLU A 436 28.69 3.75 -2.09
N GLY A 437 27.86 4.66 -1.61
CA GLY A 437 26.86 5.33 -2.43
C GLY A 437 27.51 6.28 -3.43
N TYR A 438 26.73 6.72 -4.42
CA TYR A 438 27.18 7.63 -5.45
C TYR A 438 26.11 8.68 -5.76
N ILE A 439 26.52 9.77 -6.40
CA ILE A 439 25.62 10.84 -6.81
C ILE A 439 25.37 10.70 -8.31
N TYR A 440 24.10 10.67 -8.69
CA TYR A 440 23.66 10.73 -10.08
C TYR A 440 23.03 12.09 -10.35
N ASP A 441 23.53 12.77 -11.39
CA ASP A 441 22.95 14.03 -11.84
C ASP A 441 21.98 13.73 -12.99
N SER A 442 20.68 13.71 -12.72
CA SER A 442 19.64 13.49 -13.73
C SER A 442 19.30 14.76 -14.49
N LEU A 443 18.94 14.63 -15.77
CA LEU A 443 18.38 15.72 -16.57
C LEU A 443 17.04 16.22 -15.99
N LEU A 444 16.20 15.30 -15.51
CA LEU A 444 14.83 15.59 -15.07
C LEU A 444 14.73 15.80 -13.56
N PHE A 445 15.56 15.10 -12.78
CA PHE A 445 15.45 15.09 -11.31
C PHE A 445 16.60 15.85 -10.62
N GLY A 446 17.59 16.35 -11.38
CA GLY A 446 18.78 16.97 -10.82
C GLY A 446 19.66 15.97 -10.05
N ARG A 447 20.44 16.46 -9.10
CA ARG A 447 21.35 15.63 -8.30
C ARG A 447 20.59 14.76 -7.29
N GLN A 448 20.75 13.45 -7.44
CA GLN A 448 20.14 12.40 -6.62
C GLN A 448 21.21 11.53 -5.97
N ASN A 449 20.95 11.12 -4.74
CA ASN A 449 21.81 10.20 -4.00
C ASN A 449 21.35 8.76 -4.22
N PHE A 450 22.27 7.89 -4.59
CA PHE A 450 22.05 6.46 -4.76
C PHE A 450 22.90 5.72 -3.74
N SER A 451 22.28 4.85 -2.95
CA SER A 451 23.02 3.95 -2.07
C SER A 451 23.81 2.92 -2.89
N GLY A 452 24.85 2.33 -2.28
CA GLY A 452 25.72 1.36 -2.96
C GLY A 452 25.01 0.07 -3.39
N ILE A 453 23.82 -0.21 -2.85
CA ILE A 453 22.98 -1.36 -3.24
C ILE A 453 22.18 -1.07 -4.53
N ILE A 454 21.81 0.19 -4.80
CA ILE A 454 21.14 0.58 -6.04
C ILE A 454 22.19 0.78 -7.13
N SER A 455 22.76 -0.33 -7.61
CA SER A 455 23.75 -0.35 -8.69
C SER A 455 23.31 -1.29 -9.80
N LYS A 456 23.68 -0.94 -11.04
CA LYS A 456 23.24 -1.67 -12.23
C LYS A 456 23.65 -3.15 -12.20
N ASP A 457 24.88 -3.43 -11.76
CA ASP A 457 25.40 -4.79 -11.64
C ASP A 457 24.63 -5.64 -10.63
N LEU A 458 24.18 -5.06 -9.52
CA LEU A 458 23.39 -5.78 -8.51
C LEU A 458 21.95 -6.00 -8.95
N ILE A 459 21.35 -5.05 -9.67
CA ILE A 459 20.01 -5.21 -10.25
C ILE A 459 20.02 -6.34 -11.29
N ILE A 460 21.06 -6.42 -12.13
CA ILE A 460 21.22 -7.52 -13.10
C ILE A 460 21.44 -8.86 -12.37
N GLN A 461 22.31 -8.91 -11.35
CA GLN A 461 22.49 -10.13 -10.54
C GLN A 461 21.20 -10.56 -9.83
N LEU A 462 20.39 -9.62 -9.36
CA LEU A 462 19.08 -9.88 -8.78
C LEU A 462 18.13 -10.48 -9.81
N LEU A 463 18.10 -9.93 -11.02
CA LEU A 463 17.31 -10.49 -12.12
C LEU A 463 17.78 -11.91 -12.47
N GLU A 464 19.08 -12.16 -12.55
CA GLU A 464 19.61 -13.51 -12.79
C GLU A 464 19.20 -14.49 -11.69
N LEU A 465 19.31 -14.09 -10.42
CA LEU A 465 18.88 -14.91 -9.28
C LEU A 465 17.38 -15.20 -9.35
N GLN A 466 16.56 -14.18 -9.62
CA GLN A 466 15.11 -14.31 -9.76
C GLN A 466 14.76 -15.30 -10.88
N THR A 467 15.34 -15.14 -12.07
CA THR A 467 15.11 -16.02 -13.21
C THR A 467 15.53 -17.46 -12.92
N ARG A 468 16.64 -17.67 -12.22
CA ARG A 468 17.07 -19.01 -11.79
C ARG A 468 16.05 -19.65 -10.84
N ILE A 469 15.48 -18.89 -9.91
CA ILE A 469 14.45 -19.39 -8.99
C ILE A 469 13.13 -19.68 -9.73
N GLN A 470 12.72 -18.81 -10.66
CA GLN A 470 11.50 -18.99 -11.45
C GLN A 470 11.55 -20.25 -12.34
N ASN A 471 12.76 -20.63 -12.80
CA ASN A 471 12.99 -21.81 -13.63
C ASN A 471 13.26 -23.10 -12.83
N ILE A 472 13.06 -23.09 -11.50
CA ILE A 472 13.17 -24.33 -10.71
C ILE A 472 12.03 -25.28 -11.10
N GLU A 473 12.41 -26.48 -11.49
CA GLU A 473 11.52 -27.61 -11.72
C GLU A 473 11.75 -28.67 -10.64
N PHE A 474 10.67 -29.31 -10.19
CA PHE A 474 10.72 -30.35 -9.17
C PHE A 474 9.68 -31.44 -9.46
N TRP A 475 9.98 -32.68 -9.07
CA TRP A 475 9.00 -33.76 -9.15
C TRP A 475 7.97 -33.58 -8.03
N SER A 476 6.68 -33.49 -8.39
CA SER A 476 5.57 -33.48 -7.44
C SER A 476 4.91 -34.84 -7.41
N GLU A 477 4.90 -35.49 -6.25
CA GLU A 477 4.17 -36.73 -6.05
C GLU A 477 2.65 -36.50 -6.15
N ASP A 478 2.16 -35.35 -5.67
CA ASP A 478 0.73 -34.99 -5.70
C ASP A 478 0.20 -34.80 -7.13
N LEU A 479 1.00 -34.19 -8.00
CA LEU A 479 0.64 -33.97 -9.41
C LEU A 479 1.09 -35.11 -10.32
N ASN A 480 1.90 -36.05 -9.80
CA ASN A 480 2.54 -37.13 -10.54
C ASN A 480 3.24 -36.67 -11.84
N ARG A 481 3.86 -35.49 -11.79
CA ARG A 481 4.61 -34.89 -12.91
C ARG A 481 5.67 -33.93 -12.38
N THR A 482 6.59 -33.53 -13.26
CA THR A 482 7.46 -32.38 -12.99
C THR A 482 6.60 -31.11 -12.95
N ALA A 483 6.65 -30.43 -11.82
CA ALA A 483 6.01 -29.16 -11.56
C ALA A 483 7.04 -28.02 -11.54
N SER A 484 6.55 -26.81 -11.74
CA SER A 484 7.31 -25.58 -11.85
C SER A 484 6.60 -24.45 -11.10
N LEU A 485 7.20 -23.26 -11.04
CA LEU A 485 6.60 -22.14 -10.30
C LEU A 485 5.18 -21.79 -10.78
N LYS A 486 4.90 -21.83 -12.09
CA LYS A 486 3.56 -21.54 -12.64
C LYS A 486 2.46 -22.48 -12.16
N ASP A 487 2.83 -23.69 -11.70
CA ASP A 487 1.86 -24.67 -11.22
C ASP A 487 1.43 -24.39 -9.77
N VAL A 488 2.14 -23.52 -9.04
CA VAL A 488 1.91 -23.25 -7.61
C VAL A 488 1.83 -21.75 -7.28
N CYS A 489 2.14 -20.85 -8.22
CA CYS A 489 2.17 -19.42 -7.97
C CYS A 489 0.76 -18.81 -7.90
N PHE A 490 0.64 -17.71 -7.17
CA PHE A 490 -0.54 -16.86 -7.22
C PHE A 490 -0.49 -15.97 -8.48
N ALA A 491 -1.53 -16.04 -9.30
CA ALA A 491 -1.68 -15.26 -10.53
C ALA A 491 -2.97 -14.41 -10.47
N PRO A 492 -2.88 -13.09 -10.22
CA PRO A 492 -4.06 -12.26 -9.94
C PRO A 492 -4.95 -11.99 -11.17
N LEU A 493 -4.38 -11.95 -12.39
CA LEU A 493 -5.11 -11.60 -13.61
C LEU A 493 -5.53 -12.82 -14.45
N SER A 494 -4.72 -13.89 -14.46
CA SER A 494 -4.90 -15.05 -15.35
C SER A 494 -4.91 -16.39 -14.58
N PRO A 495 -5.83 -16.63 -13.63
CA PRO A 495 -5.73 -17.79 -12.72
C PRO A 495 -5.94 -19.16 -13.38
N ASN A 496 -6.57 -19.23 -14.56
CA ASN A 496 -6.94 -20.51 -15.19
C ASN A 496 -5.90 -21.06 -16.17
N ASN A 497 -5.08 -20.19 -16.79
CA ASN A 497 -4.07 -20.59 -17.76
C ASN A 497 -2.79 -19.80 -17.49
N VAL A 498 -2.16 -20.15 -16.37
CA VAL A 498 -1.04 -19.40 -15.78
C VAL A 498 0.22 -19.62 -16.60
N SER A 499 0.77 -18.54 -17.13
CA SER A 499 2.16 -18.45 -17.59
C SER A 499 3.07 -18.03 -16.42
N LEU A 500 4.38 -18.22 -16.57
CA LEU A 500 5.37 -17.70 -15.61
C LEU A 500 5.29 -16.17 -15.47
N MET A 501 4.89 -15.46 -16.52
CA MET A 501 4.70 -14.00 -16.51
C MET A 501 3.46 -13.57 -15.72
N ASP A 502 2.49 -14.46 -15.49
CA ASP A 502 1.30 -14.14 -14.70
C ASP A 502 1.54 -14.31 -13.19
N CYS A 503 2.65 -14.95 -12.80
CA CYS A 503 2.97 -15.21 -11.40
C CYS A 503 3.38 -13.93 -10.66
N ALA A 504 2.70 -13.63 -9.55
CA ALA A 504 3.01 -12.48 -8.71
C ALA A 504 4.40 -12.61 -8.04
N THR A 505 5.38 -11.96 -8.65
CA THR A 505 6.76 -11.83 -8.14
C THR A 505 7.06 -10.36 -7.93
N ASN A 506 7.26 -9.93 -6.69
CA ASN A 506 7.58 -8.55 -6.36
C ASN A 506 9.09 -8.37 -6.19
N SER A 507 9.69 -7.50 -6.98
CA SER A 507 11.13 -7.18 -6.92
C SER A 507 11.43 -5.88 -7.65
N LEU A 508 12.63 -5.32 -7.49
CA LEU A 508 13.06 -4.12 -8.22
C LEU A 508 13.12 -4.33 -9.76
N PRO A 509 13.63 -5.47 -10.28
CA PRO A 509 13.60 -5.75 -11.73
C PRO A 509 12.22 -5.70 -12.39
N GLN A 510 11.13 -5.77 -11.63
CA GLN A 510 9.77 -5.63 -12.17
C GLN A 510 9.47 -4.26 -12.74
N TYR A 511 10.13 -3.19 -12.28
CA TYR A 511 10.01 -1.88 -12.93
C TYR A 511 10.47 -1.92 -14.38
N PHE A 512 11.37 -2.85 -14.71
CA PHE A 512 11.87 -3.10 -16.06
C PHE A 512 11.23 -4.34 -16.71
N GLN A 513 10.08 -4.81 -16.19
CA GLN A 513 9.35 -5.99 -16.65
C GLN A 513 10.25 -7.24 -16.78
N ASN A 514 11.19 -7.40 -15.85
CA ASN A 514 12.17 -8.49 -15.84
C ASN A 514 13.01 -8.59 -17.14
N SER A 515 13.16 -7.50 -17.89
CA SER A 515 13.89 -7.46 -19.15
C SER A 515 15.28 -6.87 -19.00
N LEU A 516 16.29 -7.65 -19.38
CA LEU A 516 17.68 -7.18 -19.45
C LEU A 516 17.86 -6.07 -20.48
N ASP A 517 17.10 -6.11 -21.57
CA ASP A 517 17.13 -5.07 -22.61
C ASP A 517 16.59 -3.74 -22.06
N ASN A 518 15.51 -3.78 -21.28
CA ASN A 518 14.95 -2.58 -20.63
C ASN A 518 15.94 -1.98 -19.62
N ILE A 519 16.61 -2.82 -18.81
CA ILE A 519 17.66 -2.36 -17.87
C ILE A 519 18.86 -1.74 -18.62
N ASN A 520 19.14 -2.21 -19.83
CA ASN A 520 20.26 -1.74 -20.63
C ASN A 520 19.93 -0.58 -21.59
N ALA A 521 18.65 -0.27 -21.76
CA ALA A 521 18.19 0.79 -22.63
C ALA A 521 18.73 2.16 -22.19
N LYS A 522 19.05 2.97 -23.18
CA LYS A 522 19.57 4.33 -23.04
C LYS A 522 19.09 5.16 -24.22
N VAL A 523 18.78 6.42 -23.97
CA VAL A 523 18.33 7.35 -25.00
C VAL A 523 18.88 8.74 -24.70
N ASN A 524 19.17 9.50 -25.75
CA ASN A 524 19.53 10.91 -25.58
C ASN A 524 18.25 11.75 -25.62
N MET A 525 17.93 12.35 -24.48
CA MET A 525 16.78 13.23 -24.32
C MET A 525 17.26 14.68 -24.28
N THR A 526 16.48 15.59 -24.86
CA THR A 526 16.74 17.03 -24.78
C THR A 526 15.63 17.73 -24.03
N GLU A 527 15.97 18.33 -22.89
CA GLU A 527 15.05 19.07 -22.04
C GLU A 527 15.58 20.49 -21.83
N LEU A 528 14.74 21.50 -22.06
CA LEU A 528 15.11 22.93 -21.92
C LEU A 528 16.41 23.32 -22.66
N GLY A 529 16.66 22.70 -23.81
CA GLY A 529 17.86 22.94 -24.63
C GLY A 529 19.13 22.21 -24.15
N VAL A 530 19.03 21.36 -23.13
CA VAL A 530 20.14 20.52 -22.64
C VAL A 530 19.88 19.08 -23.06
N THR A 531 20.79 18.52 -23.85
CA THR A 531 20.76 17.10 -24.23
C THR A 531 21.60 16.26 -23.28
N LYS A 532 21.02 15.21 -22.70
CA LYS A 532 21.71 14.27 -21.82
C LYS A 532 21.24 12.84 -22.06
N GLU A 533 22.14 11.88 -21.84
CA GLU A 533 21.80 10.47 -21.85
C GLU A 533 20.93 10.15 -20.61
N VAL A 534 19.76 9.60 -20.85
CA VAL A 534 18.82 9.07 -19.86
C VAL A 534 18.96 7.55 -19.87
N ASP A 535 18.95 6.94 -18.69
CA ASP A 535 19.04 5.49 -18.55
C ASP A 535 18.20 4.93 -17.38
N TRP A 536 18.45 3.67 -17.02
CA TRP A 536 17.77 2.95 -15.96
C TRP A 536 17.65 3.71 -14.62
N ARG A 537 18.57 4.64 -14.30
CA ARG A 537 18.50 5.41 -13.05
C ARG A 537 17.33 6.39 -13.07
N ASP A 538 17.09 7.02 -14.21
CA ASP A 538 15.99 7.96 -14.38
C ASP A 538 14.64 7.24 -14.33
N HIS A 539 14.54 6.12 -15.06
CA HIS A 539 13.34 5.28 -15.04
C HIS A 539 13.05 4.73 -13.64
N LEU A 540 14.06 4.19 -12.95
CA LEU A 540 13.91 3.68 -11.58
C LEU A 540 13.45 4.78 -10.62
N PHE A 541 14.08 5.95 -10.67
CA PHE A 541 13.69 7.08 -9.82
C PHE A 541 12.24 7.48 -10.06
N TYR A 542 11.82 7.53 -11.33
CA TYR A 542 10.44 7.82 -11.69
C TYR A 542 9.46 6.79 -11.13
N CYS A 543 9.72 5.49 -11.33
CA CYS A 543 8.80 4.43 -10.87
C CYS A 543 8.74 4.27 -9.36
N LEU A 544 9.83 4.54 -8.63
CA LEU A 544 9.82 4.55 -7.17
C LEU A 544 8.92 5.66 -6.59
N ASN A 545 8.75 6.77 -7.31
CA ASN A 545 7.86 7.87 -6.90
C ASN A 545 6.43 7.72 -7.46
N SER A 546 6.30 7.08 -8.63
CA SER A 546 5.06 6.96 -9.38
C SER A 546 4.83 5.53 -9.91
N PRO A 547 4.64 4.53 -9.02
CA PRO A 547 4.56 3.11 -9.39
C PRO A 547 3.31 2.72 -10.18
N LEU A 548 2.34 3.63 -10.31
CA LEU A 548 1.09 3.44 -11.05
C LEU A 548 1.16 3.99 -12.49
N SER A 549 2.35 4.41 -12.93
CA SER A 549 2.52 5.02 -14.25
C SER A 549 2.63 3.96 -15.35
N PHE A 550 1.83 4.13 -16.41
CA PHE A 550 1.86 3.25 -17.58
C PHE A 550 2.97 3.60 -18.57
N LYS A 551 3.51 4.81 -18.49
CA LYS A 551 4.58 5.33 -19.33
C LYS A 551 5.33 6.40 -18.55
N ASP A 552 6.65 6.27 -18.46
CA ASP A 552 7.50 7.30 -17.89
C ASP A 552 7.60 8.52 -18.81
N ILE A 553 7.98 9.66 -18.23
CA ILE A 553 8.11 10.94 -18.95
C ILE A 553 9.45 11.08 -19.68
N THR A 554 10.24 10.01 -19.71
CA THR A 554 11.52 9.99 -20.42
C THR A 554 11.33 9.49 -21.84
N ASP A 555 12.29 9.77 -22.72
CA ASP A 555 12.27 9.21 -24.07
C ASP A 555 12.44 7.68 -24.11
N LEU A 556 12.64 7.01 -22.96
CA LEU A 556 12.59 5.55 -22.87
C LEU A 556 11.15 5.03 -23.03
N GLY A 557 10.15 5.81 -22.58
CA GLY A 557 8.72 5.49 -22.73
C GLY A 557 8.31 4.17 -22.08
N MET A 558 8.92 3.79 -20.96
CA MET A 558 8.73 2.50 -20.30
C MET A 558 7.60 2.53 -19.26
N SER A 559 6.91 1.40 -19.07
CA SER A 559 5.91 1.24 -18.01
C SER A 559 6.57 1.02 -16.65
N CYS A 560 5.93 1.47 -15.57
CA CYS A 560 6.34 1.13 -14.20
C CYS A 560 5.60 -0.09 -13.63
N MET A 561 4.67 -0.67 -14.39
CA MET A 561 3.89 -1.84 -13.99
C MET A 561 4.74 -3.11 -14.15
N ALA A 562 4.55 -4.09 -13.26
CA ALA A 562 5.14 -5.40 -13.43
C ALA A 562 4.60 -6.12 -14.67
N ASP A 563 5.34 -7.14 -15.12
CA ASP A 563 4.93 -8.03 -16.22
C ASP A 563 3.58 -8.72 -15.99
N TYR A 564 3.28 -9.10 -14.73
CA TYR A 564 2.00 -9.68 -14.33
C TYR A 564 0.84 -8.67 -14.22
N GLY A 565 1.06 -7.41 -14.62
CA GLY A 565 0.01 -6.40 -14.81
C GLY A 565 -0.45 -5.68 -13.53
N ALA A 566 0.35 -5.67 -12.47
CA ALA A 566 0.08 -4.90 -11.26
C ALA A 566 1.24 -3.95 -10.90
N PRO A 567 0.99 -2.89 -10.12
CA PRO A 567 2.05 -2.00 -9.67
C PRO A 567 2.87 -2.65 -8.56
N VAL A 568 4.19 -2.45 -8.61
CA VAL A 568 5.09 -2.79 -7.50
C VAL A 568 5.34 -1.54 -6.70
N PHE A 569 4.75 -1.45 -5.51
CA PHE A 569 5.05 -0.34 -4.61
C PHE A 569 6.48 -0.41 -4.11
N SER A 570 7.10 0.75 -3.90
CA SER A 570 8.51 0.86 -3.51
C SER A 570 8.84 0.10 -2.23
N PHE A 571 7.90 0.06 -1.26
CA PHE A 571 8.04 -0.72 -0.01
C PHE A 571 7.99 -2.24 -0.20
N LEU A 572 7.62 -2.75 -1.38
CA LEU A 572 7.67 -4.17 -1.74
C LEU A 572 8.97 -4.55 -2.49
N ALA A 573 9.69 -3.56 -3.04
CA ALA A 573 10.89 -3.77 -3.85
C ALA A 573 12.19 -3.39 -3.11
N VAL A 574 12.16 -2.36 -2.27
CA VAL A 574 13.31 -1.85 -1.52
C VAL A 574 12.98 -1.64 -0.04
N GLY A 575 13.99 -1.63 0.82
CA GLY A 575 13.85 -1.45 2.27
C GLY A 575 15.03 -0.71 2.91
N GLY A 576 14.85 -0.24 4.14
CA GLY A 576 15.90 0.47 4.89
C GLY A 576 16.13 1.91 4.42
N TYR A 577 15.07 2.65 4.12
CA TYR A 577 15.10 4.08 3.78
C TYR A 577 14.28 4.90 4.77
N THR A 578 14.52 6.21 4.82
CA THR A 578 13.74 7.15 5.63
C THR A 578 12.80 7.96 4.76
N ASN A 579 11.53 8.07 5.19
CA ASN A 579 10.47 8.77 4.43
C ASN A 579 10.32 8.18 3.01
N ASP A 580 10.52 8.99 1.97
CA ASP A 580 10.36 8.61 0.55
C ASP A 580 11.71 8.66 -0.20
N ASP A 581 12.83 8.59 0.51
CA ASP A 581 14.18 8.58 -0.07
C ASP A 581 14.55 7.17 -0.57
N PHE A 582 13.78 6.67 -1.53
CA PHE A 582 13.84 5.27 -1.96
C PHE A 582 15.18 4.90 -2.63
N THR A 583 15.87 5.84 -3.26
CA THR A 583 17.19 5.61 -3.87
C THR A 583 18.30 5.44 -2.84
N ASN A 584 18.05 5.81 -1.59
CA ASN A 584 18.96 5.61 -0.47
C ASN A 584 18.63 4.36 0.37
N ALA A 585 17.89 3.41 -0.21
CA ALA A 585 17.56 2.14 0.44
C ALA A 585 18.81 1.32 0.81
N GLU A 586 18.73 0.52 1.87
CA GLU A 586 19.83 -0.36 2.34
C GLU A 586 19.68 -1.82 1.91
N ALA A 587 18.49 -2.21 1.43
CA ALA A 587 18.17 -3.57 1.03
C ALA A 587 17.26 -3.64 -0.21
N LEU A 588 17.44 -4.69 -1.01
CA LEU A 588 16.52 -5.12 -2.07
C LEU A 588 15.67 -6.28 -1.55
N ILE A 589 14.38 -6.25 -1.90
CA ILE A 589 13.40 -7.25 -1.47
C ILE A 589 12.92 -7.99 -2.72
N LEU A 590 13.01 -9.32 -2.68
CA LEU A 590 12.46 -10.22 -3.69
C LEU A 590 11.45 -11.14 -3.01
N THR A 591 10.20 -11.11 -3.46
CA THR A 591 9.10 -11.88 -2.86
C THR A 591 8.38 -12.71 -3.91
N PHE A 592 8.31 -14.02 -3.68
CA PHE A 592 7.47 -14.95 -4.43
C PHE A 592 6.22 -15.27 -3.62
N LEU A 593 5.07 -15.32 -4.29
CA LEU A 593 3.77 -15.58 -3.67
C LEU A 593 3.16 -16.90 -4.19
N PRO A 594 3.50 -18.07 -3.62
CA PRO A 594 2.79 -19.31 -3.93
C PRO A 594 1.37 -19.32 -3.37
N GLN A 595 0.44 -19.92 -4.11
CA GLN A 595 -0.91 -20.17 -3.64
C GLN A 595 -0.88 -21.23 -2.52
N GLN A 596 -1.71 -21.04 -1.50
CA GLN A 596 -1.95 -22.03 -0.47
C GLN A 596 -3.16 -22.87 -0.88
N LEU A 597 -2.96 -24.18 -1.05
CA LEU A 597 -4.05 -25.10 -1.36
C LEU A 597 -4.82 -25.52 -0.10
N ARG A 598 -6.13 -25.77 -0.26
CA ARG A 598 -6.97 -26.33 0.81
C ARG A 598 -6.57 -27.78 1.04
N SER A 599 -6.37 -28.17 2.31
CA SER A 599 -6.02 -29.54 2.71
C SER A 599 -7.01 -30.63 2.27
N ASN A 600 -8.20 -30.29 1.76
CA ASN A 600 -9.33 -31.21 1.54
C ASN A 600 -10.02 -31.10 0.17
N GLN A 601 -9.39 -30.53 -0.87
CA GLN A 601 -9.92 -30.66 -2.23
C GLN A 601 -9.10 -31.67 -3.04
N PRO A 602 -9.72 -32.72 -3.60
CA PRO A 602 -9.09 -33.45 -4.70
C PRO A 602 -8.90 -32.48 -5.86
N GLN A 603 -7.71 -32.53 -6.47
CA GLN A 603 -7.41 -31.81 -7.70
C GLN A 603 -8.49 -32.14 -8.74
N VAL A 604 -9.15 -31.11 -9.27
CA VAL A 604 -10.09 -31.24 -10.41
C VAL A 604 -9.34 -30.85 -11.67
#